data_AF-A0A970F396-F1
#
_entry.id   AF-A0A970F396-F1
#
_cell.length_a   1.000
_cell.length_b   1.000
_cell.length_c   1.000
_cell.angle_alpha   90.00
_cell.angle_beta   90.00
_cell.angle_gamma   90.00
#
_symmetry.space_group_name_H-M   'P 1'
#
loop_
_entity.id
_entity.type
_entity.pdbx_description
1 polymer ?
#
loop_
_entity_poly.entity_id
_entity_poly.type
_entity_poly.pdbx_seq_one_letter_code
_entity_poly.pdbx_strand_id
1 'polypeptide(L)'
;MEHKQTKMDVFMEKITNVLLPVANTLNNQKHISALKKGMMVTVPITIIGALFLVLAQPPVDETTMQATNLFFRLMLAWKGWAVANQAVLLMPYYLTIGGLSIYTSFAISYFLAKEYNLDPINSGMQGLLTFLTVAVVPTIVDGVVMFPSTFLDAKGMFTAIIVGLLSVEITHLLDKYDIKVKMPESVPPMVSAPFEIMISIGVNIVFFMLVNQGLIALTGSGIVTIVQTILAPFLSASGALY
;
A
#
# COMPACT_ATOMS: atom_id res chain seq x y z
N MET A 1 11.53 53.94 -11.17
CA MET A 1 10.63 53.73 -10.03
C MET A 1 10.94 52.36 -9.47
N GLU A 2 11.57 52.33 -8.30
CA GLU A 2 12.10 51.14 -7.66
C GLU A 2 10.93 50.31 -7.10
N HIS A 3 10.80 49.06 -7.53
CA HIS A 3 9.73 48.19 -7.08
C HIS A 3 10.05 47.78 -5.62
N LYS A 4 9.42 48.44 -4.65
CA LYS A 4 9.52 48.09 -3.24
C LYS A 4 8.97 46.67 -3.06
N GLN A 5 9.85 45.69 -2.89
CA GLN A 5 9.45 44.31 -2.55
C GLN A 5 8.51 44.33 -1.35
N THR A 6 7.32 43.77 -1.52
CA THR A 6 6.32 43.69 -0.45
C THR A 6 6.80 42.69 0.61
N LYS A 7 6.42 42.87 1.88
CA LYS A 7 6.77 41.89 2.94
C LYS A 7 6.33 40.45 2.59
N MET A 8 5.26 40.33 1.80
CA MET A 8 4.77 39.07 1.24
C MET A 8 5.77 38.45 0.26
N ASP A 9 6.40 39.25 -0.61
CA ASP A 9 7.36 38.77 -1.60
C ASP A 9 8.63 38.26 -0.93
N VAL A 10 9.13 38.98 0.07
CA VAL A 10 10.31 38.57 0.85
C VAL A 10 10.03 37.29 1.66
N PHE A 11 8.80 37.14 2.19
CA PHE A 11 8.38 35.93 2.89
C PHE A 11 8.27 34.73 1.95
N MET A 12 7.62 34.92 0.79
CA MET A 12 7.49 33.88 -0.24
C MET A 12 8.85 33.48 -0.82
N GLU A 13 9.76 34.44 -1.01
CA GLU A 13 11.13 34.18 -1.47
C GLU A 13 11.92 33.38 -0.41
N LYS A 14 11.81 33.72 0.88
CA LYS A 14 12.42 32.93 1.97
C LYS A 14 11.84 31.52 2.06
N ILE A 15 10.52 31.38 1.95
CA ILE A 15 9.87 30.07 1.92
C ILE A 15 10.35 29.27 0.72
N THR A 16 10.39 29.87 -0.46
CA THR A 16 10.83 29.20 -1.69
C THR A 16 12.28 28.77 -1.58
N ASN A 17 13.17 29.64 -1.09
CA ASN A 17 14.59 29.33 -0.93
C ASN A 17 14.89 28.27 0.13
N VAL A 18 14.01 28.05 1.13
CA VAL A 18 14.15 26.99 2.15
C VAL A 18 13.42 25.71 1.74
N LEU A 19 12.23 25.83 1.15
CA LEU A 19 11.41 24.68 0.76
C LEU A 19 11.93 24.00 -0.51
N LEU A 20 12.44 24.75 -1.49
CA LEU A 20 12.99 24.15 -2.71
C LEU A 20 14.13 23.16 -2.44
N PRO A 21 15.17 23.48 -1.63
CA PRO A 21 16.23 22.51 -1.36
C PRO A 21 15.73 21.32 -0.54
N VAL A 22 14.83 21.52 0.42
CA VAL A 22 14.21 20.42 1.19
C VAL A 22 13.34 19.52 0.32
N ALA A 23 12.56 20.11 -0.59
CA ALA A 23 11.76 19.37 -1.55
C ALA A 23 12.65 18.57 -2.52
N ASN A 24 13.76 19.16 -2.98
CA ASN A 24 14.70 18.49 -3.86
C ASN A 24 15.41 17.33 -3.16
N THR A 25 15.83 17.48 -1.90
CA THR A 25 16.46 16.39 -1.14
C THR A 25 15.48 15.27 -0.82
N LEU A 26 14.23 15.60 -0.43
CA LEU A 26 13.19 14.59 -0.26
C LEU A 26 12.88 13.86 -1.57
N ASN A 27 12.76 14.60 -2.67
CA ASN A 27 12.46 14.01 -3.97
C ASN A 27 13.59 13.11 -4.50
N ASN A 28 14.84 13.40 -4.13
CA ASN A 28 16.01 12.59 -4.48
C ASN A 28 16.24 11.40 -3.53
N GLN A 29 15.51 11.29 -2.43
CA GLN A 29 15.67 10.18 -1.50
C GLN A 29 15.01 8.91 -2.07
N LYS A 30 15.78 7.81 -2.17
CA LYS A 30 15.39 6.56 -2.85
C LYS A 30 14.06 5.96 -2.37
N HIS A 31 13.80 5.99 -1.06
CA HIS A 31 12.58 5.46 -0.45
C HIS A 31 11.37 6.33 -0.77
N ILE A 32 11.51 7.66 -0.74
CA ILE A 32 10.44 8.59 -1.11
C ILE A 32 10.13 8.48 -2.61
N SER A 33 11.18 8.37 -3.46
CA SER A 33 11.05 8.08 -4.88
C SER A 33 10.30 6.76 -5.13
N ALA A 34 10.70 5.69 -4.45
CA ALA A 34 10.06 4.38 -4.55
C ALA A 34 8.61 4.39 -4.07
N LEU A 35 8.33 5.02 -2.93
CA LEU A 35 6.99 5.22 -2.40
C LEU A 35 6.11 5.95 -3.42
N LYS A 36 6.56 7.09 -3.94
CA LYS A 36 5.84 7.88 -4.94
C LYS A 36 5.54 7.06 -6.20
N LYS A 37 6.56 6.39 -6.76
CA LYS A 37 6.39 5.54 -7.96
C LYS A 37 5.43 4.38 -7.69
N GLY A 38 5.57 3.70 -6.57
CA GLY A 38 4.69 2.58 -6.18
C GLY A 38 3.24 3.01 -6.03
N MET A 39 3.01 4.14 -5.38
CA MET A 39 1.69 4.75 -5.21
C MET A 39 1.05 5.18 -6.52
N MET A 40 1.82 5.71 -7.48
CA MET A 40 1.28 6.11 -8.78
C MET A 40 0.76 4.91 -9.60
N VAL A 41 1.36 3.73 -9.44
CA VAL A 41 0.92 2.52 -10.15
C VAL A 41 -0.41 1.97 -9.62
N THR A 42 -0.78 2.27 -8.36
CA THR A 42 -2.06 1.82 -7.81
C THR A 42 -3.24 2.69 -8.22
N VAL A 43 -3.00 3.91 -8.71
CA VAL A 43 -4.05 4.87 -9.12
C VAL A 43 -5.06 4.27 -10.11
N PRO A 44 -4.67 3.70 -11.27
CA PRO A 44 -5.63 3.13 -12.21
C PRO A 44 -6.45 1.98 -11.60
N ILE A 45 -5.84 1.17 -10.74
CA ILE A 45 -6.52 0.06 -10.04
C ILE A 45 -7.60 0.62 -9.11
N THR A 46 -7.28 1.66 -8.33
CA THR A 46 -8.23 2.32 -7.43
C THR A 46 -9.36 3.02 -8.17
N ILE A 47 -9.10 3.61 -9.36
CA ILE A 47 -10.14 4.23 -10.19
C ILE A 47 -11.17 3.19 -10.61
N ILE A 48 -10.74 2.03 -11.10
CA ILE A 48 -11.66 0.95 -11.47
C ILE A 48 -12.49 0.50 -10.26
N GLY A 49 -11.87 0.31 -9.09
CA GLY A 49 -12.57 -0.03 -7.86
C GLY A 49 -13.64 0.97 -7.45
N ALA A 50 -13.31 2.26 -7.50
CA ALA A 50 -14.21 3.35 -7.16
C ALA A 50 -15.39 3.45 -8.14
N LEU A 51 -15.17 3.23 -9.43
CA LEU A 51 -16.26 3.21 -10.42
C LEU A 51 -17.29 2.13 -10.11
N PHE A 52 -16.83 0.91 -9.78
CA PHE A 52 -17.72 -0.18 -9.41
C PHE A 52 -18.42 0.05 -8.07
N LEU A 53 -17.76 0.71 -7.11
CA LEU A 53 -18.41 1.13 -5.88
C LEU A 53 -19.56 2.10 -6.15
N VAL A 54 -19.34 3.12 -6.98
CA VAL A 54 -20.39 4.08 -7.38
C VAL A 54 -21.52 3.36 -8.12
N LEU A 55 -21.22 2.40 -9.00
CA LEU A 55 -22.21 1.58 -9.70
C LEU A 55 -23.06 0.72 -8.74
N ALA A 56 -22.43 0.17 -7.70
CA ALA A 56 -23.09 -0.64 -6.68
C ALA A 56 -23.87 0.19 -5.65
N GLN A 57 -23.46 1.43 -5.43
CA GLN A 57 -24.01 2.33 -4.43
C GLN A 57 -24.33 3.70 -5.05
N PRO A 58 -25.38 3.79 -5.87
CA PRO A 58 -25.82 5.07 -6.39
C PRO A 58 -26.20 6.02 -5.24
N PRO A 59 -25.92 7.33 -5.37
CA PRO A 59 -26.19 8.34 -4.34
C PRO A 59 -27.69 8.67 -4.27
N VAL A 60 -28.48 7.69 -3.83
CA VAL A 60 -29.93 7.74 -3.74
C VAL A 60 -30.34 7.41 -2.31
N ASP A 61 -31.04 8.35 -1.70
CA ASP A 61 -31.70 8.16 -0.41
C ASP A 61 -33.18 7.84 -0.66
N GLU A 62 -33.55 6.59 -0.41
CA GLU A 62 -34.92 6.07 -0.61
C GLU A 62 -35.94 6.73 0.32
N THR A 63 -35.50 7.32 1.43
CA THR A 63 -36.39 7.94 2.41
C THR A 63 -36.80 9.36 2.02
N THR A 64 -35.97 10.05 1.25
CA THR A 64 -36.19 11.46 0.87
C THR A 64 -36.47 11.65 -0.62
N MET A 65 -36.05 10.71 -1.48
CA MET A 65 -36.18 10.84 -2.92
C MET A 65 -37.49 10.24 -3.45
N GLN A 66 -38.41 11.10 -3.89
CA GLN A 66 -39.64 10.68 -4.59
C GLN A 66 -39.46 10.69 -6.12
N ALA A 67 -40.24 9.86 -6.81
CA ALA A 67 -40.23 9.69 -8.27
C ALA A 67 -40.89 10.86 -9.05
N THR A 68 -40.56 12.10 -8.69
CA THR A 68 -41.19 13.35 -9.18
C THR A 68 -40.86 13.67 -10.63
N ASN A 69 -39.67 13.29 -11.14
CA ASN A 69 -39.27 13.49 -12.53
C ASN A 69 -38.61 12.23 -13.11
N LEU A 70 -38.36 12.22 -14.42
CA LEU A 70 -37.73 11.09 -15.11
C LEU A 70 -36.36 10.74 -14.51
N PHE A 71 -35.57 11.75 -14.13
CA PHE A 71 -34.26 11.55 -13.53
C PHE A 71 -34.34 10.79 -12.20
N PHE A 72 -35.20 11.20 -11.28
CA PHE A 72 -35.37 10.51 -10.00
C PHE A 72 -35.95 9.10 -10.16
N ARG A 73 -36.81 8.88 -11.16
CA ARG A 73 -37.27 7.52 -11.51
C ARG A 73 -36.12 6.62 -11.97
N LEU A 74 -35.22 7.14 -12.82
CA LEU A 74 -34.04 6.40 -13.27
C LEU A 74 -33.06 6.13 -12.14
N MET A 75 -32.86 7.08 -11.22
CA MET A 75 -32.03 6.91 -10.04
C MET A 75 -32.56 5.83 -9.09
N LEU A 76 -33.87 5.83 -8.82
CA LEU A 76 -34.51 4.78 -8.02
C LEU A 76 -34.45 3.41 -8.72
N ALA A 77 -34.63 3.35 -10.04
CA ALA A 77 -34.49 2.12 -10.81
C ALA A 77 -33.05 1.57 -10.80
N TRP A 78 -32.05 2.45 -10.96
CA TRP A 78 -30.64 2.08 -10.83
C TRP A 78 -30.35 1.53 -9.43
N LYS A 79 -30.84 2.19 -8.37
CA LYS A 79 -30.71 1.69 -6.99
C LYS A 79 -31.29 0.29 -6.83
N GLY A 80 -32.51 0.05 -7.32
CA GLY A 80 -33.14 -1.27 -7.27
C GLY A 80 -32.32 -2.35 -8.00
N TRP A 81 -31.83 -2.05 -9.20
CA TRP A 81 -30.93 -2.94 -9.95
C TRP A 81 -29.60 -3.18 -9.22
N ALA A 82 -29.02 -2.13 -8.63
CA ALA A 82 -27.73 -2.20 -7.94
C ALA A 82 -27.82 -3.06 -6.68
N VAL A 83 -28.90 -2.95 -5.91
CA VAL A 83 -29.17 -3.81 -4.74
C VAL A 83 -29.33 -5.28 -5.16
N ALA A 84 -30.08 -5.54 -6.23
CA ALA A 84 -30.29 -6.90 -6.73
C ALA A 84 -28.99 -7.58 -7.22
N ASN A 85 -28.02 -6.80 -7.72
CA ASN A 85 -26.76 -7.29 -8.27
C ASN A 85 -25.53 -6.94 -7.41
N GLN A 86 -25.75 -6.55 -6.16
CA GLN A 86 -24.72 -5.91 -5.33
C GLN A 86 -23.47 -6.76 -5.16
N ALA A 87 -23.61 -8.08 -4.97
CA ALA A 87 -22.48 -8.99 -4.80
C ALA A 87 -21.54 -9.00 -6.01
N VAL A 88 -22.10 -8.95 -7.23
CA VAL A 88 -21.32 -8.93 -8.48
C VAL A 88 -20.70 -7.54 -8.69
N LEU A 89 -21.46 -6.48 -8.41
CA LEU A 89 -20.99 -5.10 -8.61
C LEU A 89 -19.88 -4.71 -7.63
N LEU A 90 -19.88 -5.24 -6.40
CA LEU A 90 -18.84 -4.97 -5.41
C LEU A 90 -17.60 -5.86 -5.58
N MET A 91 -17.64 -6.93 -6.36
CA MET A 91 -16.48 -7.81 -6.55
C MET A 91 -15.23 -7.04 -7.04
N PRO A 92 -15.29 -6.18 -8.08
CA PRO A 92 -14.15 -5.38 -8.48
C PRO A 92 -13.67 -4.43 -7.39
N TYR A 93 -14.58 -3.85 -6.59
CA TYR A 93 -14.22 -3.00 -5.45
C TYR A 93 -13.37 -3.76 -4.42
N TYR A 94 -13.81 -4.96 -4.02
CA TYR A 94 -13.08 -5.78 -3.04
C TYR A 94 -11.72 -6.25 -3.56
N LEU A 95 -11.60 -6.54 -4.86
CA LEU A 95 -10.33 -6.97 -5.46
C LEU A 95 -9.37 -5.82 -5.75
N THR A 96 -9.83 -4.57 -5.75
CA THR A 96 -8.99 -3.40 -6.04
C THR A 96 -8.70 -2.61 -4.76
N ILE A 97 -9.68 -1.86 -4.27
CA ILE A 97 -9.57 -1.04 -3.05
C ILE A 97 -9.52 -1.93 -1.81
N GLY A 98 -10.31 -3.01 -1.79
CA GLY A 98 -10.27 -4.01 -0.71
C GLY A 98 -8.98 -4.83 -0.64
N GLY A 99 -8.15 -4.79 -1.70
CA GLY A 99 -6.84 -5.42 -1.77
C GLY A 99 -5.69 -4.42 -1.93
N LEU A 100 -5.92 -3.11 -1.69
CA LEU A 100 -4.97 -2.04 -2.03
C LEU A 100 -3.58 -2.28 -1.45
N SER A 101 -3.49 -2.76 -0.21
CA SER A 101 -2.21 -3.02 0.47
C SER A 101 -1.35 -4.10 -0.20
N ILE A 102 -1.98 -5.06 -0.88
CA ILE A 102 -1.29 -6.09 -1.67
C ILE A 102 -0.52 -5.43 -2.81
N TYR A 103 -1.20 -4.57 -3.57
CA TYR A 103 -0.59 -3.87 -4.70
C TYR A 103 0.46 -2.86 -4.23
N THR A 104 0.19 -2.15 -3.14
CA THR A 104 1.11 -1.17 -2.56
C THR A 104 2.41 -1.81 -2.07
N SER A 105 2.34 -2.93 -1.32
CA SER A 105 3.55 -3.64 -0.84
C SER A 105 4.42 -4.11 -2.00
N PHE A 106 3.83 -4.77 -3.00
CA PHE A 106 4.55 -5.20 -4.20
C PHE A 106 5.20 -4.02 -4.93
N ALA A 107 4.42 -2.98 -5.24
CA ALA A 107 4.87 -1.88 -6.09
C ALA A 107 6.01 -1.10 -5.44
N ILE A 108 5.93 -0.82 -4.14
CA ILE A 108 6.96 -0.06 -3.42
C ILE A 108 8.26 -0.87 -3.34
N SER A 109 8.17 -2.16 -2.99
CA SER A 109 9.36 -3.02 -2.96
C SER A 109 9.99 -3.15 -4.34
N TYR A 110 9.18 -3.28 -5.39
CA TYR A 110 9.64 -3.30 -6.77
C TYR A 110 10.43 -2.03 -7.15
N PHE A 111 9.89 -0.85 -6.84
CA PHE A 111 10.59 0.40 -7.18
C PHE A 111 11.81 0.67 -6.31
N LEU A 112 11.79 0.30 -5.02
CA LEU A 112 12.97 0.46 -4.17
C LEU A 112 14.11 -0.47 -4.61
N ALA A 113 13.78 -1.71 -5.01
CA ALA A 113 14.77 -2.64 -5.53
C ALA A 113 15.48 -2.11 -6.79
N LYS A 114 14.74 -1.41 -7.68
CA LYS A 114 15.34 -0.71 -8.83
C LYS A 114 16.36 0.35 -8.41
N GLU A 115 16.07 1.12 -7.36
CA GLU A 115 17.00 2.15 -6.84
C GLU A 115 18.29 1.53 -6.23
N TYR A 116 18.27 0.22 -5.94
CA TYR A 116 19.42 -0.57 -5.46
C TYR A 116 20.02 -1.52 -6.51
N ASN A 117 19.50 -1.56 -7.74
CA ASN A 117 19.89 -2.51 -8.78
C ASN A 117 19.72 -3.99 -8.38
N LEU A 118 18.77 -4.27 -7.48
CA LEU A 118 18.34 -5.64 -7.14
C LEU A 118 17.29 -6.12 -8.15
N ASP A 119 17.01 -7.43 -8.20
CA ASP A 119 15.91 -7.97 -9.01
C ASP A 119 14.57 -7.37 -8.55
N PRO A 120 13.90 -6.55 -9.40
CA PRO A 120 12.70 -5.84 -8.99
C PRO A 120 11.48 -6.76 -8.79
N ILE A 121 11.32 -7.78 -9.64
CA ILE A 121 10.16 -8.67 -9.59
C ILE A 121 10.23 -9.52 -8.34
N ASN A 122 11.39 -10.12 -8.09
CA ASN A 122 11.60 -10.98 -6.93
C ASN A 122 11.50 -10.16 -5.62
N SER A 123 12.04 -8.94 -5.60
CA SER A 123 11.90 -8.04 -4.45
C SER A 123 10.45 -7.59 -4.22
N GLY A 124 9.71 -7.33 -5.30
CA GLY A 124 8.27 -7.04 -5.24
C GLY A 124 7.47 -8.20 -4.65
N MET A 125 7.70 -9.42 -5.14
CA MET A 125 7.06 -10.64 -4.63
C MET A 125 7.42 -10.90 -3.17
N GLN A 126 8.69 -10.72 -2.81
CA GLN A 126 9.16 -10.85 -1.43
C GLN A 126 8.50 -9.82 -0.50
N GLY A 127 8.43 -8.55 -0.91
CA GLY A 127 7.79 -7.49 -0.12
C GLY A 127 6.31 -7.76 0.11
N LEU A 128 5.61 -8.22 -0.92
CA LEU A 128 4.23 -8.70 -0.80
C LEU A 128 4.10 -9.84 0.21
N LEU A 129 4.90 -10.90 0.06
CA LEU A 129 4.85 -12.06 0.95
C LEU A 129 5.18 -11.69 2.41
N THR A 130 6.14 -10.79 2.60
CA THR A 130 6.54 -10.29 3.93
C THR A 130 5.40 -9.47 4.55
N PHE A 131 4.70 -8.64 3.78
CA PHE A 131 3.50 -7.95 4.23
C PHE A 131 2.37 -8.93 4.60
N LEU A 132 2.09 -9.92 3.75
CA LEU A 132 1.06 -10.93 4.03
C LEU A 132 1.35 -11.72 5.30
N THR A 133 2.63 -11.99 5.60
CA THR A 133 3.06 -12.68 6.84
C THR A 133 2.60 -11.95 8.11
N VAL A 134 2.52 -10.62 8.07
CA VAL A 134 2.11 -9.82 9.23
C VAL A 134 0.63 -9.39 9.17
N ALA A 135 0.04 -9.33 7.98
CA ALA A 135 -1.31 -8.84 7.76
C ALA A 135 -2.38 -9.94 7.67
N VAL A 136 -2.01 -11.16 7.27
CA VAL A 136 -2.94 -12.28 7.06
C VAL A 136 -2.52 -13.44 7.94
N VAL A 137 -2.73 -13.29 9.25
CA VAL A 137 -2.52 -14.40 10.20
C VAL A 137 -3.64 -15.42 10.00
N PRO A 138 -3.35 -16.65 9.53
CA PRO A 138 -4.39 -17.63 9.26
C PRO A 138 -5.12 -18.03 10.54
N THR A 139 -6.43 -18.19 10.47
CA THR A 139 -7.26 -18.68 11.58
C THR A 139 -7.94 -19.98 11.18
N ILE A 140 -8.22 -20.85 12.15
CA ILE A 140 -8.96 -22.09 11.91
C ILE A 140 -10.38 -21.87 12.44
N VAL A 141 -11.36 -21.92 11.53
CA VAL A 141 -12.78 -21.85 11.85
C VAL A 141 -13.41 -23.14 11.34
N ASP A 142 -13.99 -23.93 12.24
CA ASP A 142 -14.63 -25.21 11.92
C ASP A 142 -13.75 -26.18 11.10
N GLY A 143 -12.45 -26.20 11.38
CA GLY A 143 -11.46 -27.03 10.68
C GLY A 143 -11.01 -26.50 9.31
N VAL A 144 -11.51 -25.33 8.89
CA VAL A 144 -11.11 -24.65 7.65
C VAL A 144 -10.09 -23.57 7.97
N VAL A 145 -8.98 -23.57 7.24
CA VAL A 145 -7.99 -22.48 7.28
C VAL A 145 -8.55 -21.28 6.54
N MET A 146 -8.79 -20.20 7.27
CA MET A 146 -9.30 -18.94 6.75
C MET A 146 -8.18 -17.91 6.71
N PHE A 147 -8.15 -17.13 5.64
CA PHE A 147 -7.23 -16.00 5.46
C PHE A 147 -8.01 -14.69 5.62
N PRO A 148 -7.90 -14.02 6.78
CA PRO A 148 -8.65 -12.79 7.03
C PRO A 148 -8.21 -11.67 6.07
N SER A 149 -9.16 -10.98 5.43
CA SER A 149 -8.90 -9.85 4.55
C SER A 149 -8.89 -8.49 5.26
N THR A 150 -8.98 -8.49 6.60
CA THR A 150 -9.19 -7.31 7.46
C THR A 150 -8.19 -6.18 7.22
N PHE A 151 -6.96 -6.52 6.81
CA PHE A 151 -5.86 -5.57 6.61
C PHE A 151 -5.37 -5.51 5.16
N LEU A 152 -6.09 -6.10 4.22
CA LEU A 152 -5.70 -6.07 2.80
C LEU A 152 -6.13 -4.78 2.09
N ASP A 153 -7.09 -4.06 2.68
CA ASP A 153 -7.61 -2.79 2.19
C ASP A 153 -6.71 -1.59 2.59
N ALA A 154 -7.25 -0.38 2.54
CA ALA A 154 -6.55 0.84 2.96
C ALA A 154 -6.05 0.80 4.42
N LYS A 155 -6.63 -0.02 5.30
CA LYS A 155 -6.22 -0.11 6.72
C LYS A 155 -4.81 -0.68 6.86
N GLY A 156 -4.41 -1.63 6.02
CA GLY A 156 -3.05 -2.20 6.05
C GLY A 156 -2.00 -1.37 5.30
N MET A 157 -2.42 -0.31 4.61
CA MET A 157 -1.61 0.29 3.54
C MET A 157 -0.33 0.93 4.06
N PHE A 158 -0.39 1.60 5.21
CA PHE A 158 0.82 2.14 5.85
C PHE A 158 1.78 1.04 6.30
N THR A 159 1.25 -0.10 6.76
CA THR A 159 2.09 -1.24 7.09
C THR A 159 2.69 -1.86 5.84
N ALA A 160 1.93 -1.96 4.74
CA ALA A 160 2.44 -2.40 3.44
C ALA A 160 3.59 -1.52 2.94
N ILE A 161 3.49 -0.19 3.10
CA ILE A 161 4.58 0.75 2.79
C ILE A 161 5.82 0.44 3.63
N ILE A 162 5.67 0.41 4.96
CA ILE A 162 6.80 0.24 5.89
C ILE A 162 7.47 -1.11 5.68
N VAL A 163 6.70 -2.19 5.68
CA VAL A 163 7.19 -3.56 5.50
C VAL A 163 7.81 -3.73 4.13
N GLY A 164 7.19 -3.20 3.07
CA GLY A 164 7.72 -3.29 1.72
C GLY A 164 9.05 -2.55 1.52
N LEU A 165 9.25 -1.40 2.18
CA LEU A 165 10.54 -0.70 2.17
C LEU A 165 11.59 -1.49 2.97
N LEU A 166 11.27 -1.83 4.22
CA LEU A 166 12.17 -2.55 5.11
C LEU A 166 12.57 -3.92 4.55
N SER A 167 11.68 -4.60 3.85
CA SER A 167 12.00 -5.91 3.29
C SER A 167 13.10 -5.84 2.24
N VAL A 168 13.09 -4.78 1.43
CA VAL A 168 14.12 -4.53 0.40
C VAL A 168 15.41 -4.04 1.04
N GLU A 169 15.35 -3.25 2.12
CA GLU A 169 16.55 -2.88 2.88
C GLU A 169 17.26 -4.11 3.46
N ILE A 170 16.50 -5.07 4.00
CA ILE A 170 17.06 -6.35 4.46
C ILE A 170 17.69 -7.10 3.28
N THR A 171 17.01 -7.21 2.14
CA THR A 171 17.58 -7.84 0.92
C THR A 171 18.87 -7.15 0.48
N HIS A 172 18.87 -5.82 0.44
CA HIS A 172 20.01 -5.02 0.02
C HIS A 172 21.20 -5.22 0.96
N LEU A 173 20.94 -5.31 2.27
CA LEU A 173 21.96 -5.60 3.27
C LEU A 173 22.58 -7.00 3.03
N LEU A 174 21.75 -8.01 2.82
CA LEU A 174 22.22 -9.38 2.54
C LEU A 174 23.04 -9.46 1.25
N ASP A 175 22.59 -8.80 0.19
CA ASP A 175 23.31 -8.73 -1.09
C ASP A 175 24.65 -8.00 -0.95
N LYS A 176 24.69 -6.89 -0.20
CA LYS A 176 25.93 -6.15 0.09
C LYS A 176 26.97 -7.00 0.83
N TYR A 177 26.55 -7.92 1.68
CA TYR A 177 27.43 -8.86 2.38
C TYR A 177 27.63 -10.19 1.63
N ASP A 178 27.13 -10.30 0.40
CA ASP A 178 27.25 -11.50 -0.45
C ASP A 178 26.66 -12.76 0.22
N ILE A 179 25.61 -12.57 1.03
CA ILE A 179 24.89 -13.63 1.73
C ILE A 179 23.81 -14.17 0.80
N LYS A 180 24.21 -15.01 -0.15
CA LYS A 180 23.33 -15.69 -1.10
C LYS A 180 23.77 -17.13 -1.36
N VAL A 181 22.83 -17.96 -1.81
CA VAL A 181 23.17 -19.31 -2.29
C VAL A 181 23.88 -19.17 -3.63
N LYS A 182 25.18 -19.46 -3.66
CA LYS A 182 25.98 -19.39 -4.88
C LYS A 182 25.86 -20.70 -5.66
N MET A 183 25.35 -20.60 -6.88
CA MET A 183 25.38 -21.72 -7.82
C MET A 183 26.68 -21.69 -8.64
N PRO A 184 27.22 -22.86 -9.05
CA PRO A 184 28.32 -22.91 -10.01
C PRO A 184 27.96 -22.24 -11.34
N GLU A 185 28.95 -21.72 -12.07
CA GLU A 185 28.77 -21.06 -13.37
C GLU A 185 28.14 -21.96 -14.44
N SER A 186 28.16 -23.29 -14.25
CA SER A 186 27.54 -24.26 -15.15
C SER A 186 26.01 -24.29 -15.04
N VAL A 187 25.42 -23.65 -14.03
CA VAL A 187 23.97 -23.62 -13.81
C VAL A 187 23.36 -22.42 -14.55
N PRO A 188 22.36 -22.64 -15.44
CA PRO A 188 21.70 -21.54 -16.14
C PRO A 188 21.09 -20.50 -15.19
N PRO A 189 21.11 -19.20 -15.54
CA PRO A 189 20.60 -18.13 -14.67
C PRO A 189 19.14 -18.31 -14.22
N MET A 190 18.31 -18.90 -15.09
CA MET A 190 16.90 -19.20 -14.77
C MET A 190 16.73 -20.20 -13.63
N VAL A 191 17.74 -21.05 -13.41
CA VAL A 191 17.77 -22.03 -12.32
C VAL A 191 18.46 -21.45 -11.09
N SER A 192 19.46 -20.58 -11.22
CA SER A 192 20.17 -20.01 -10.05
C SER A 192 19.38 -18.91 -9.35
N ALA A 193 18.69 -18.04 -10.09
CA ALA A 193 18.03 -16.86 -9.54
C ALA A 193 17.03 -17.15 -8.39
N PRO A 194 16.18 -18.21 -8.46
CA PRO A 194 15.29 -18.54 -7.35
C PRO A 194 16.04 -18.93 -6.06
N PHE A 195 17.20 -19.58 -6.16
CA PHE A 195 17.99 -19.99 -4.99
C PHE A 195 18.79 -18.84 -4.41
N GLU A 196 19.28 -17.92 -5.24
CA GLU A 196 20.02 -16.74 -4.80
C GLU A 196 19.17 -15.87 -3.86
N ILE A 197 17.88 -15.70 -4.14
CA ILE A 197 16.99 -14.90 -3.30
C ILE A 197 16.36 -15.67 -2.12
N MET A 198 16.45 -17.00 -2.10
CA MET A 198 15.80 -17.84 -1.09
C MET A 198 16.20 -17.46 0.35
N ILE A 199 17.48 -17.15 0.58
CA ILE A 199 17.96 -16.71 1.90
C ILE A 199 17.31 -15.38 2.28
N SER A 200 17.24 -14.42 1.35
CA SER A 200 16.61 -13.12 1.60
C SER A 200 15.13 -13.27 1.96
N ILE A 201 14.40 -14.09 1.21
CA ILE A 201 12.98 -14.36 1.50
C ILE A 201 12.84 -14.99 2.88
N GLY A 202 13.63 -16.01 3.20
CA GLY A 202 13.58 -16.70 4.49
C GLY A 202 13.88 -15.77 5.67
N VAL A 203 14.93 -14.96 5.58
CA VAL A 203 15.30 -13.99 6.60
C VAL A 203 14.18 -12.98 6.83
N ASN A 204 13.59 -12.44 5.76
CA ASN A 204 12.50 -11.48 5.87
C ASN A 204 11.27 -12.08 6.56
N ILE A 205 10.82 -13.26 6.11
CA ILE A 205 9.65 -13.92 6.70
C ILE A 205 9.91 -14.22 8.18
N VAL A 206 11.04 -14.82 8.52
CA VAL A 206 11.35 -15.17 9.91
C VAL A 206 11.46 -13.93 10.78
N PHE A 207 12.14 -12.89 10.30
CA PHE A 207 12.28 -11.62 11.03
C PHE A 207 10.92 -10.98 11.32
N PHE A 208 10.11 -10.74 10.29
CA PHE A 208 8.81 -10.08 10.47
C PHE A 208 7.81 -10.95 11.24
N MET A 209 7.86 -12.27 11.08
CA MET A 209 7.08 -13.20 11.88
C MET A 209 7.44 -13.08 13.37
N LEU A 210 8.73 -13.16 13.71
CA LEU A 210 9.17 -13.07 15.11
C LEU A 210 8.86 -11.71 15.73
N VAL A 211 9.06 -10.62 14.99
CA VAL A 211 8.70 -9.27 15.44
C VAL A 211 7.19 -9.17 15.68
N ASN A 212 6.36 -9.66 14.75
CA ASN A 212 4.91 -9.62 14.89
C ASN A 212 4.44 -10.45 16.11
N GLN A 213 4.96 -11.67 16.28
CA GLN A 213 4.61 -12.52 17.42
C GLN A 213 5.09 -11.94 18.75
N GLY A 214 6.29 -11.36 18.78
CA GLY A 214 6.81 -10.67 19.95
C GLY A 214 5.94 -9.48 20.36
N LEU A 215 5.49 -8.67 19.40
CA LEU A 215 4.59 -7.55 19.66
C LEU A 215 3.22 -8.01 20.15
N ILE A 216 2.66 -9.07 19.57
CA ILE A 216 1.41 -9.66 20.05
C ILE A 216 1.56 -10.16 21.49
N ALA A 217 2.66 -10.84 21.81
CA ALA A 217 2.92 -11.34 23.17
C ALA A 217 3.07 -10.21 24.20
N LEU A 218 3.68 -9.07 23.83
CA LEU A 218 3.94 -7.95 24.73
C LEU A 218 2.77 -6.97 24.86
N THR A 219 2.02 -6.75 23.78
CA THR A 219 1.02 -5.67 23.68
C THR A 219 -0.40 -6.16 23.40
N GLY A 220 -0.56 -7.44 23.05
CA GLY A 220 -1.82 -8.00 22.55
C GLY A 220 -2.16 -7.61 21.10
N SER A 221 -1.32 -6.80 20.43
CA SER A 221 -1.57 -6.29 19.08
C SER A 221 -0.43 -6.60 18.12
N GLY A 222 -0.78 -6.94 16.88
CA GLY A 222 0.20 -7.15 15.79
C GLY A 222 0.71 -5.84 15.19
N ILE A 223 1.72 -5.96 14.33
CA ILE A 223 2.38 -4.82 13.66
C ILE A 223 1.35 -3.90 12.98
N VAL A 224 0.39 -4.48 12.25
CA VAL A 224 -0.58 -3.69 11.49
C VAL A 224 -1.42 -2.79 12.40
N THR A 225 -1.94 -3.36 13.50
CA THR A 225 -2.74 -2.62 14.47
C THR A 225 -1.93 -1.56 15.17
N ILE A 226 -0.69 -1.86 15.56
CA ILE A 226 0.20 -0.88 16.21
C ILE A 226 0.49 0.31 15.28
N VAL A 227 0.81 0.04 14.01
CA VAL A 227 1.03 1.09 13.01
C VAL A 227 -0.23 1.95 12.85
N GLN A 228 -1.42 1.34 12.81
CA GLN A 228 -2.67 2.09 12.76
C GLN A 228 -2.88 2.97 13.99
N THR A 229 -2.64 2.46 15.19
CA THR A 229 -2.78 3.24 16.43
C THR A 229 -1.85 4.44 16.46
N ILE A 230 -0.60 4.28 16.00
CA ILE A 230 0.37 5.37 15.92
C ILE A 230 -0.06 6.43 14.90
N LEU A 231 -0.65 6.01 13.77
CA LEU A 231 -1.03 6.91 12.68
C LEU A 231 -2.42 7.51 12.81
N ALA A 232 -3.31 6.92 13.62
CA ALA A 232 -4.66 7.40 13.86
C ALA A 232 -4.76 8.91 14.16
N PRO A 233 -3.96 9.49 15.10
CA PRO A 233 -4.04 10.93 15.37
C PRO A 233 -3.70 11.80 14.15
N PHE A 234 -2.75 11.38 13.31
CA PHE A 234 -2.38 12.09 12.09
C PHE A 234 -3.49 12.03 11.04
N LEU A 235 -4.12 10.87 10.89
CA LEU A 235 -5.25 10.69 9.96
C LEU A 235 -6.49 11.48 10.39
N SER A 236 -6.76 11.57 11.70
CA SER A 236 -7.84 12.41 12.21
C SER A 236 -7.54 13.90 12.04
N ALA A 237 -6.28 14.31 12.22
CA ALA A 237 -5.88 15.69 12.05
C ALA A 237 -5.98 16.14 10.59
N SER A 238 -5.62 15.29 9.62
CA SER A 238 -5.79 15.61 8.20
C SER A 238 -7.26 15.67 7.78
N GLY A 239 -8.11 14.81 8.35
CA GLY A 239 -9.56 14.87 8.13
C GLY A 239 -10.23 16.12 8.70
N ALA A 240 -9.68 16.71 9.76
CA ALA A 240 -10.18 17.94 10.36
C ALA A 240 -9.80 19.23 9.58
N LEU A 241 -8.96 19.12 8.55
CA LEU A 241 -8.53 20.25 7.71
C LEU A 241 -9.41 20.44 6.45
N TYR A 242 -10.44 19.62 6.28
CA TYR A 242 -11.48 19.70 5.24
C TYR A 242 -12.86 19.77 5.88
#